data_AF-A0AAN0JPE6-F1
#
_entry.id   AF-A0AAN0JPE6-F1
#
_cell.length_a   1.000
_cell.length_b   1.000
_cell.length_c   1.000
_cell.angle_alpha   90.00
_cell.angle_beta   90.00
_cell.angle_gamma   90.00
#
_symmetry.space_group_name_H-M   'P 1'
#
loop_
_entity.id
_entity.type
_entity.pdbx_description
1 polymer ?
#
loop_
_entity_poly.entity_id
_entity_poly.type
_entity_poly.pdbx_seq_one_letter_code
_entity_poly.pdbx_strand_id
1 'polypeptide(L)'
;MALSVPVVVFLLSVSEVISQCPPSSGIYLRHNGNCYTNGSYFPDNIIRPTPLECGLPGATLNGGQWVGPDGIVPCDGGNIQNVQCTTGSGAMLSVHINPDNGFLQPPGDGWYKCCLPTDCSDPNTNIMFANIFSKRIL
;
A
#
# COMPACT_ATOMS: atom_id res chain seq x y z
N MET A 1 39.62 16.43 35.82
CA MET A 1 38.17 16.53 35.62
C MET A 1 37.89 16.11 34.18
N ALA A 2 37.42 14.88 33.96
CA ALA A 2 37.11 14.39 32.62
C ALA A 2 35.63 14.68 32.32
N LEU A 3 35.36 15.53 31.34
CA LEU A 3 34.00 15.76 30.85
C LEU A 3 33.61 14.58 29.94
N SER A 4 32.69 13.75 30.41
CA SER A 4 31.99 12.78 29.58
C SER A 4 30.92 13.49 28.76
N VAL A 5 31.09 13.55 27.44
CA VAL A 5 30.06 14.02 26.51
C VAL A 5 29.05 12.87 26.32
N PRO A 6 27.74 13.06 26.58
CA PRO A 6 26.76 12.03 26.25
C PRO A 6 26.60 11.96 24.73
N VAL A 7 26.97 10.84 24.13
CA VAL A 7 26.69 10.53 22.72
C VAL A 7 25.20 10.24 22.62
N VAL A 8 24.43 11.21 22.13
CA VAL A 8 23.02 11.03 21.82
C VAL A 8 22.93 10.31 20.47
N VAL A 9 22.64 9.01 20.50
CA VAL A 9 22.35 8.23 19.29
C VAL A 9 20.90 8.49 18.91
N PHE A 10 20.69 9.39 17.95
CA PHE A 10 19.39 9.63 17.32
C PHE A 10 19.14 8.53 16.28
N LEU A 11 18.26 7.57 16.58
CA LEU A 11 17.77 6.60 15.60
C LEU A 11 16.66 7.26 14.78
N LEU A 12 17.05 7.98 13.73
CA LEU A 12 16.12 8.43 12.71
C LEU A 12 15.69 7.19 11.91
N SER A 13 14.46 6.72 12.12
CA SER A 13 13.83 5.75 11.23
C SER A 13 13.55 6.44 9.90
N VAL A 14 14.55 6.48 9.03
CA VAL A 14 14.40 6.90 7.64
C VAL A 14 13.52 5.86 6.96
N SER A 15 12.26 6.20 6.72
CA SER A 15 11.51 5.53 5.68
C SER A 15 12.15 5.98 4.36
N GLU A 16 13.02 5.15 3.79
CA GLU A 16 13.70 5.49 2.54
C GLU A 16 12.66 5.58 1.42
N VAL A 17 12.27 6.82 1.12
CA VAL A 17 11.56 7.18 -0.08
C VAL A 17 12.54 7.03 -1.24
N ILE A 18 12.61 5.82 -1.81
CA ILE A 18 13.35 5.58 -3.06
C ILE A 18 12.55 6.18 -4.22
N SER A 19 13.16 7.12 -4.93
CA SER A 19 12.57 7.83 -6.07
C SER A 19 12.38 6.96 -7.31
N GLN A 20 12.97 5.75 -7.32
CA GLN A 20 12.82 4.76 -8.38
C GLN A 20 12.37 3.43 -7.78
N CYS A 21 11.19 2.98 -8.19
CA CYS A 21 10.70 1.66 -7.86
C CYS A 21 11.61 0.63 -8.54
N PRO A 22 11.71 -0.60 -7.99
CA PRO A 22 12.54 -1.64 -8.55
C PRO A 22 12.32 -1.74 -10.07
N PRO A 23 13.35 -1.49 -10.91
CA PRO A 23 13.15 -1.31 -12.34
C PRO A 23 12.91 -2.62 -13.08
N SER A 24 13.20 -3.77 -12.46
CA SER A 24 13.23 -5.06 -13.16
C SER A 24 12.74 -6.26 -12.36
N SER A 25 12.67 -6.21 -11.03
CA SER A 25 12.28 -7.37 -10.22
C SER A 25 11.72 -6.98 -8.86
N GLY A 26 10.73 -7.74 -8.40
CA GLY A 26 10.12 -7.60 -7.08
C GLY A 26 8.84 -6.77 -7.11
N ILE A 27 7.88 -7.21 -6.30
CA ILE A 27 6.65 -6.45 -6.05
C ILE A 27 6.99 -5.15 -5.30
N TYR A 28 6.31 -4.06 -5.63
CA TYR A 28 6.50 -2.77 -4.98
C TYR A 28 5.17 -2.12 -4.61
N LEU A 29 5.22 -1.24 -3.62
CA LEU A 29 4.19 -0.24 -3.34
C LEU A 29 4.68 1.10 -3.85
N ARG A 30 3.81 1.83 -4.55
CA ARG A 30 4.09 3.19 -5.03
C ARG A 30 2.94 4.11 -4.74
N HIS A 31 3.25 5.29 -4.23
CA HIS A 31 2.27 6.32 -3.99
C HIS A 31 2.87 7.68 -4.32
N ASN A 32 2.15 8.48 -5.12
CA ASN A 32 2.57 9.80 -5.56
C ASN A 32 4.00 9.82 -6.15
N GLY A 33 4.31 8.83 -7.00
CA GLY A 33 5.61 8.70 -7.64
C GLY A 33 6.70 8.00 -6.81
N ASN A 34 6.53 7.93 -5.48
CA ASN A 34 7.50 7.39 -4.54
C ASN A 34 7.24 5.93 -4.20
N CYS A 35 8.31 5.18 -3.90
CA CYS A 35 8.22 3.76 -3.62
C CYS A 35 8.39 3.49 -2.13
N TYR A 36 7.62 2.53 -1.65
CA TYR A 36 7.48 2.24 -0.23
C TYR A 36 7.86 0.80 0.05
N THR A 37 8.44 0.57 1.23
CA THR A 37 8.82 -0.77 1.68
C THR A 37 7.60 -1.55 2.15
N ASN A 38 7.74 -2.87 2.23
CA ASN A 38 6.70 -3.75 2.75
C ASN A 38 6.34 -3.38 4.20
N GLY A 39 5.06 -3.28 4.51
CA GLY A 39 4.57 -2.91 5.84
C GLY A 39 4.41 -1.41 6.08
N SER A 40 4.48 -0.59 5.03
CA SER A 40 4.34 0.87 5.14
C SER A 40 2.92 1.31 5.53
N TYR A 41 2.81 2.51 6.13
CA TYR A 41 1.57 3.05 6.69
C TYR A 41 1.03 4.20 5.84
N PHE A 42 -0.26 4.16 5.54
CA PHE A 42 -0.95 5.12 4.67
C PHE A 42 -2.25 5.59 5.34
N PRO A 43 -2.31 6.83 5.83
CA PRO A 43 -3.59 7.35 6.29
C PRO A 43 -4.55 7.51 5.12
N ASP A 44 -5.84 7.27 5.34
CA ASP A 44 -6.89 7.32 4.33
C ASP A 44 -6.90 8.65 3.55
N ASN A 45 -6.64 9.76 4.23
CA ASN A 45 -6.64 11.09 3.65
C ASN A 45 -5.58 11.29 2.54
N ILE A 46 -4.48 10.52 2.52
CA ILE A 46 -3.48 10.61 1.44
C ILE A 46 -3.83 9.72 0.24
N ILE A 47 -4.49 8.58 0.46
CA ILE A 47 -4.91 7.69 -0.63
C ILE A 47 -6.26 8.07 -1.27
N ARG A 48 -6.95 9.07 -0.68
CA ARG A 48 -8.25 9.61 -1.10
C ARG A 48 -8.15 10.85 -2.01
N PRO A 49 -7.01 11.13 -2.64
CA PRO A 49 -7.18 11.36 -4.08
C PRO A 49 -6.17 10.63 -4.93
N THR A 50 -5.09 10.14 -4.33
CA THR A 50 -3.96 9.55 -5.05
C THR A 50 -3.86 8.09 -4.68
N PRO A 51 -4.16 7.15 -5.60
CA PRO A 51 -4.13 5.73 -5.28
C PRO A 51 -2.79 5.25 -4.74
N LEU A 52 -2.84 4.20 -3.92
CA LEU A 52 -1.68 3.39 -3.57
C LEU A 52 -1.55 2.28 -4.61
N GLU A 53 -0.54 2.38 -5.47
CA GLU A 53 -0.25 1.39 -6.49
C GLU A 53 0.53 0.22 -5.89
N CYS A 54 0.21 -0.98 -6.35
CA CYS A 54 1.01 -2.17 -6.16
C CYS A 54 1.32 -2.75 -7.54
N GLY A 55 2.61 -2.94 -7.83
CA GLY A 55 3.06 -3.35 -9.15
C GLY A 55 4.11 -4.44 -9.10
N LEU A 56 4.14 -5.25 -10.15
CA LEU A 56 5.15 -6.27 -10.40
C LEU A 56 5.72 -6.10 -11.82
N PRO A 57 6.90 -5.46 -11.95
CA PRO A 57 7.54 -5.24 -13.24
C PRO A 57 7.78 -6.55 -14.01
N GLY A 58 7.57 -6.53 -15.33
CA GLY A 58 7.84 -7.67 -16.21
C GLY A 58 6.82 -8.82 -16.14
N ALA A 59 5.78 -8.72 -15.31
CA ALA A 59 4.71 -9.70 -15.23
C ALA A 59 3.41 -9.20 -15.89
N THR A 60 2.54 -10.15 -16.27
CA THR A 60 1.18 -9.88 -16.74
C THR A 60 0.20 -10.24 -15.63
N LEU A 61 -0.79 -9.38 -15.38
CA LEU A 61 -1.81 -9.65 -14.37
C LEU A 61 -2.60 -10.92 -14.71
N ASN A 62 -2.75 -11.82 -13.74
CA ASN A 62 -3.50 -13.06 -13.87
C ASN A 62 -4.29 -13.34 -12.58
N GLY A 63 -5.25 -12.47 -12.29
CA GLY A 63 -6.11 -12.62 -11.11
C GLY A 63 -5.57 -11.99 -9.81
N GLY A 64 -4.58 -11.10 -9.89
CA GLY A 64 -4.07 -10.36 -8.72
C GLY A 64 -5.16 -9.72 -7.85
N GLN A 65 -4.83 -9.46 -6.59
CA GLN A 65 -5.82 -8.99 -5.60
C GLN A 65 -5.25 -7.99 -4.61
N TRP A 66 -6.14 -7.09 -4.16
CA TRP A 66 -6.02 -6.44 -2.86
C TRP A 66 -7.00 -7.10 -1.89
N VAL A 67 -6.52 -7.43 -0.69
CA VAL A 67 -7.37 -7.98 0.38
C VAL A 67 -7.11 -7.18 1.64
N GLY A 68 -8.15 -6.54 2.15
CA GLY A 68 -8.14 -5.77 3.38
C GLY A 68 -8.67 -6.57 4.58
N PRO A 69 -8.86 -5.89 5.73
CA PRO A 69 -9.42 -6.49 6.94
C PRO A 69 -10.82 -7.08 6.74
N ASP A 70 -11.63 -6.47 5.86
CA ASP A 70 -13.01 -6.86 5.57
C ASP A 70 -13.13 -7.68 4.26
N GLY A 71 -12.03 -8.28 3.80
CA GLY A 71 -12.02 -9.19 2.65
C GLY A 71 -11.43 -8.58 1.36
N ILE A 72 -11.77 -9.18 0.22
CA ILE A 72 -11.22 -8.79 -1.09
C ILE A 72 -11.76 -7.41 -1.46
N VAL A 73 -10.85 -6.48 -1.76
CA VAL A 73 -11.21 -5.15 -2.26
C VAL A 73 -11.64 -5.28 -3.73
N PRO A 74 -12.80 -4.73 -4.14
CA PRO A 74 -13.30 -4.88 -5.51
C PRO A 74 -12.59 -3.94 -6.51
N CYS A 75 -12.12 -4.48 -7.65
CA CYS A 75 -11.43 -3.69 -8.70
C CYS A 75 -12.31 -3.36 -9.91
N ASP A 76 -13.44 -4.07 -10.08
CA ASP A 76 -14.34 -3.96 -11.23
C ASP A 76 -15.66 -3.25 -10.88
N GLY A 77 -15.59 -2.36 -9.87
CA GLY A 77 -16.71 -1.54 -9.41
C GLY A 77 -17.20 -1.90 -8.01
N GLY A 78 -17.85 -0.92 -7.38
CA GLY A 78 -18.24 -1.00 -5.97
C GLY A 78 -17.08 -0.67 -5.02
N ASN A 79 -17.33 -0.85 -3.74
CA ASN A 79 -16.35 -0.65 -2.67
C ASN A 79 -16.76 -1.45 -1.43
N ILE A 80 -15.80 -1.71 -0.55
CA ILE A 80 -16.04 -2.26 0.79
C ILE A 80 -15.36 -1.31 1.78
N GLN A 81 -16.10 -0.86 2.80
CA GLN A 81 -15.62 0.14 3.75
C GLN A 81 -15.11 1.44 3.09
N ASN A 82 -15.71 1.83 1.96
CA ASN A 82 -15.31 2.93 1.06
C ASN A 82 -14.01 2.71 0.26
N VAL A 83 -13.36 1.57 0.45
CA VAL A 83 -12.13 1.18 -0.26
C VAL A 83 -12.49 0.42 -1.54
N GLN A 84 -11.83 0.78 -2.62
CA GLN A 84 -11.94 0.13 -3.91
C GLN A 84 -10.56 -0.01 -4.54
N CYS A 85 -10.45 -0.87 -5.53
CA CYS A 85 -9.24 -1.00 -6.31
C CYS A 85 -9.48 -0.68 -7.78
N THR A 86 -8.40 -0.59 -8.54
CA THR A 86 -8.45 -0.33 -9.98
C THR A 86 -7.34 -1.13 -10.64
N THR A 87 -7.70 -1.74 -11.76
CA THR A 87 -6.77 -2.52 -12.57
C THR A 87 -5.96 -1.60 -13.48
N GLY A 88 -4.64 -1.66 -13.35
CA GLY A 88 -3.70 -0.92 -14.20
C GLY A 88 -3.27 -1.71 -15.42
N SER A 89 -2.30 -1.17 -16.16
CA SER A 89 -1.61 -1.88 -17.26
C SER A 89 -0.53 -2.81 -16.72
N GLY A 90 -0.35 -3.99 -17.31
CA GLY A 90 0.60 -5.00 -16.85
C GLY A 90 0.13 -5.68 -15.55
N ALA A 91 1.04 -6.26 -14.76
CA ALA A 91 0.73 -6.72 -13.40
C ALA A 91 0.73 -5.54 -12.41
N MET A 92 -0.35 -4.75 -12.41
CA MET A 92 -0.51 -3.60 -11.51
C MET A 92 -1.95 -3.45 -11.04
N LEU A 93 -2.13 -3.29 -9.73
CA LEU A 93 -3.40 -2.97 -9.09
C LEU A 93 -3.20 -1.82 -8.11
N SER A 94 -4.11 -0.86 -8.11
CA SER A 94 -4.11 0.22 -7.11
C SER A 94 -5.24 0.07 -6.11
N VAL A 95 -5.05 0.46 -4.87
CA VAL A 95 -6.10 0.59 -3.85
C VAL A 95 -6.28 2.06 -3.48
N HIS A 96 -7.52 2.50 -3.36
CA HIS A 96 -7.86 3.89 -3.02
C HIS A 96 -9.25 4.01 -2.40
N ILE A 97 -9.55 5.22 -1.93
CA ILE A 97 -10.88 5.60 -1.46
C ILE A 97 -11.36 6.70 -2.41
N ASN A 98 -12.51 6.50 -3.06
CA ASN A 98 -13.11 7.57 -3.85
C ASN A 98 -13.46 8.73 -2.92
N PRO A 99 -13.07 9.98 -3.22
CA PRO A 99 -13.64 11.15 -2.55
C PRO A 99 -15.17 11.09 -2.38
N ASP A 100 -15.88 10.59 -3.39
CA ASP A 100 -17.35 10.50 -3.37
C ASP A 100 -17.90 9.48 -2.35
N ASN A 101 -17.08 8.49 -1.95
CA ASN A 101 -17.48 7.49 -0.95
C ASN A 101 -17.30 7.97 0.50
N GLY A 102 -16.68 9.13 0.73
CA GLY A 102 -16.31 9.58 2.08
C GLY A 102 -14.96 9.02 2.53
N PHE A 103 -14.77 8.78 3.83
CA PHE A 103 -13.50 8.33 4.42
C PHE A 103 -13.49 6.83 4.72
N LEU A 104 -12.33 6.28 5.10
CA LEU A 104 -12.25 4.88 5.50
C LEU A 104 -13.19 4.62 6.68
N GLN A 105 -14.01 3.58 6.58
CA GLN A 105 -14.87 3.17 7.69
C GLN A 105 -14.08 2.33 8.70
N PRO A 106 -14.45 2.33 10.00
CA PRO A 106 -13.69 1.61 11.04
C PRO A 106 -13.39 0.13 10.76
N PRO A 107 -14.28 -0.67 10.11
CA PRO A 107 -13.96 -2.06 9.76
C PRO A 107 -12.88 -2.19 8.67
N GLY A 108 -12.62 -1.12 7.92
CA GLY A 108 -11.58 -1.07 6.90
C GLY A 108 -10.20 -0.66 7.45
N ASP A 109 -10.10 -0.24 8.71
CA ASP A 109 -8.82 0.08 9.35
C ASP A 109 -7.95 -1.18 9.51
N GLY A 110 -6.73 -1.17 8.96
CA GLY A 110 -5.74 -2.19 9.27
C GLY A 110 -4.85 -2.60 8.10
N TRP A 111 -4.44 -3.87 8.12
CA TRP A 111 -3.51 -4.44 7.15
C TRP A 111 -4.22 -4.86 5.87
N TYR A 112 -3.68 -4.38 4.76
CA TYR A 112 -4.04 -4.77 3.40
C TYR A 112 -2.88 -5.55 2.82
N LYS A 113 -3.19 -6.65 2.11
CA LYS A 113 -2.24 -7.41 1.31
C LYS A 113 -2.54 -7.20 -0.16
N CYS A 114 -1.50 -6.89 -0.93
CA CYS A 114 -1.51 -6.96 -2.39
C CYS A 114 -0.82 -8.24 -2.84
N CYS A 115 -1.44 -8.97 -3.77
CA CYS A 115 -0.92 -10.20 -4.34
C CYS A 115 -0.83 -10.06 -5.86
N LEU A 116 0.36 -10.29 -6.42
CA LEU A 116 0.64 -10.22 -7.85
C LEU A 116 1.64 -11.30 -8.30
N PRO A 117 1.52 -11.80 -9.54
CA PRO A 117 0.50 -11.43 -10.54
C PRO A 117 -0.83 -12.17 -10.35
N THR A 118 -0.85 -13.18 -9.47
CA THR A 118 -1.98 -14.04 -9.14
C THR A 118 -2.62 -13.66 -7.81
N ASP A 119 -3.80 -14.21 -7.55
CA ASP A 119 -4.56 -13.95 -6.32
C ASP A 119 -3.83 -14.38 -5.04
N CYS A 120 -4.36 -13.97 -3.89
CA CYS A 120 -3.74 -14.24 -2.59
C CYS A 120 -3.92 -15.68 -2.07
N SER A 121 -4.56 -16.57 -2.83
CA SER A 121 -4.66 -18.00 -2.50
C SER A 121 -3.51 -18.81 -3.09
N ASP A 122 -2.86 -18.30 -4.14
CA ASP A 122 -1.65 -18.89 -4.71
C ASP A 122 -0.45 -18.71 -3.75
N PRO A 123 0.13 -19.79 -3.22
CA PRO A 123 1.26 -19.71 -2.29
C PRO A 123 2.54 -19.18 -2.93
N ASN A 124 2.62 -19.11 -4.26
CA ASN A 124 3.78 -18.62 -5.00
C ASN A 124 3.61 -17.17 -5.49
N THR A 125 2.48 -16.51 -5.19
CA THR A 125 2.27 -15.10 -5.54
C THR A 125 3.23 -14.21 -4.76
N ASN A 126 3.61 -13.06 -5.33
CA ASN A 126 4.36 -12.06 -4.60
C ASN A 126 3.40 -11.27 -3.72
N ILE A 127 3.79 -11.00 -2.48
CA ILE A 127 2.93 -10.35 -1.49
C ILE A 127 3.58 -9.07 -0.99
N MET A 128 2.77 -8.01 -0.91
CA MET A 128 3.17 -6.77 -0.25
C MET A 128 2.08 -6.27 0.69
N PHE A 129 2.47 -5.85 1.88
CA PHE A 129 1.57 -5.36 2.91
C PHE A 129 1.62 -3.84 3.02
N ALA A 130 0.46 -3.25 3.25
CA ALA A 130 0.28 -1.85 3.60
C ALA A 130 -0.70 -1.73 4.77
N ASN A 131 -0.44 -0.86 5.74
CA ASN A 131 -1.41 -0.53 6.76
C ASN A 131 -2.17 0.73 6.31
N ILE A 132 -3.47 0.59 6.03
CA ILE A 132 -4.33 1.71 5.66
C ILE A 132 -5.24 2.00 6.84
N PHE A 133 -5.25 3.25 7.29
CA PHE A 133 -5.98 3.61 8.50
C PHE A 133 -6.67 4.98 8.41
N SER A 134 -7.78 5.14 9.12
CA SER A 134 -8.53 6.37 9.18
C SER A 134 -7.79 7.40 10.02
N LYS A 135 -7.35 8.50 9.38
CA LYS A 135 -6.82 9.65 10.10
C LYS A 135 -7.98 10.58 10.46
N ARG A 136 -8.61 10.32 11.60
CA ARG A 136 -9.60 11.24 12.16
C ARG A 136 -8.90 12.56 12.51
N ILE A 137 -9.24 13.61 11.77
CA ILE A 137 -8.95 14.99 12.19
C ILE A 137 -10.02 15.32 13.23
N LEU A 138 -9.64 15.31 14.52
CA LEU A 138 -10.46 15.84 15.61
C LEU A 138 -10.47 17.37 15.56
#